data_AF-A0A8T4NTI0-F1
#
_entry.id   AF-A0A8T4NTI0-F1
#
_cell.length_a   1.000
_cell.length_b   1.000
_cell.length_c   1.000
_cell.angle_alpha   90.00
_cell.angle_beta   90.00
_cell.angle_gamma   90.00
#
_symmetry.space_group_name_H-M   'P 1'
#
loop_
_entity.id
_entity.type
_entity.pdbx_description
1 polymer ?
#
loop_
_entity_poly.entity_id
_entity_poly.type
_entity_poly.pdbx_seq_one_letter_code
_entity_poly.pdbx_strand_id
1 'polypeptide(L)'
;MKILRIRKAAVVIILLVLIIGVLLYASQSLTGKSVMELFRNKEKSSQEYVMVSVTKENLPQFLNSISIIDDLPENGEIELRLFNFNSGERSWEETYVMKQGGAYQGNTENPDVIILLHSKYVTELGNICPTLQQANRNGDLGFEFHDSTASLLWKYKKIVKYKDCLGL
;
A
#
# COMPACT_ATOMS: atom_id res chain seq x y z
N MET A 1 -7.68 -58.33 -7.79
CA MET A 1 -7.12 -56.95 -7.77
C MET A 1 -8.00 -55.88 -8.45
N LYS A 2 -8.81 -56.20 -9.47
CA LYS A 2 -9.66 -55.21 -10.18
C LYS A 2 -10.78 -54.56 -9.33
N ILE A 3 -11.40 -55.32 -8.42
CA ILE A 3 -12.53 -54.84 -7.58
C ILE A 3 -12.12 -53.71 -6.61
N LEU A 4 -10.86 -53.71 -6.14
CA LEU A 4 -10.37 -52.68 -5.22
C LEU A 4 -10.14 -51.32 -5.92
N ARG A 5 -9.76 -51.33 -7.22
CA ARG A 5 -9.58 -50.10 -8.00
C ARG A 5 -10.91 -49.40 -8.29
N ILE A 6 -11.97 -50.17 -8.54
CA ILE A 6 -13.31 -49.64 -8.82
C ILE A 6 -13.87 -48.91 -7.59
N ARG A 7 -13.68 -49.46 -6.38
CA ARG A 7 -14.12 -48.82 -5.13
C ARG A 7 -13.40 -47.49 -4.85
N LYS A 8 -12.10 -47.41 -5.13
CA LYS A 8 -11.34 -46.16 -4.97
C LYS A 8 -11.76 -45.08 -5.97
N ALA A 9 -12.02 -45.47 -7.22
CA ALA A 9 -12.51 -44.53 -8.24
C ALA A 9 -13.88 -43.94 -7.88
N ALA A 10 -14.80 -44.77 -7.37
CA ALA A 10 -16.13 -44.31 -6.95
C ALA A 10 -16.06 -43.28 -5.81
N VAL A 11 -15.20 -43.51 -4.81
CA VAL A 11 -15.01 -42.56 -3.68
C VAL A 11 -14.46 -41.22 -4.16
N VAL A 12 -13.48 -41.21 -5.07
CA VAL A 12 -12.90 -39.97 -5.60
C VAL A 12 -13.93 -39.15 -6.39
N ILE A 13 -14.78 -39.81 -7.18
CA ILE A 13 -15.83 -39.13 -7.95
C ILE A 13 -16.85 -38.48 -7.01
N ILE A 14 -17.29 -39.18 -5.96
CA ILE A 14 -18.23 -38.63 -4.97
C ILE A 14 -17.64 -37.40 -4.27
N LEU A 15 -16.34 -37.46 -3.92
CA LEU A 15 -15.65 -36.37 -3.24
C LEU A 15 -15.51 -35.12 -4.13
N LEU A 16 -15.22 -35.30 -5.43
CA LEU A 16 -15.20 -34.22 -6.42
C LEU A 16 -16.56 -33.55 -6.58
N VAL A 17 -17.64 -34.34 -6.65
CA VAL A 17 -19.01 -33.81 -6.76
C VAL A 17 -19.38 -32.99 -5.52
N LEU A 18 -18.99 -33.42 -4.32
CA LEU A 18 -19.21 -32.67 -3.09
C LEU A 18 -18.47 -31.33 -3.07
N ILE A 19 -17.20 -31.30 -3.49
CA ILE A 19 -16.41 -30.07 -3.56
C ILE A 19 -17.03 -29.06 -4.55
N ILE A 20 -17.43 -29.54 -5.73
CA ILE A 20 -18.09 -28.69 -6.74
C ILE A 20 -19.42 -28.15 -6.19
N GLY A 21 -20.20 -28.98 -5.51
CA GLY A 21 -21.46 -28.56 -4.87
C GLY A 21 -21.27 -27.46 -3.82
N VAL A 22 -20.26 -27.57 -2.97
CA VAL A 22 -19.92 -26.54 -1.97
C VAL A 22 -19.48 -25.24 -2.64
N LEU A 23 -18.67 -25.32 -3.70
CA LEU A 23 -18.23 -24.14 -4.44
C LEU A 23 -19.41 -23.41 -5.13
N LEU A 24 -20.35 -24.17 -5.71
CA LEU A 24 -21.56 -23.60 -6.32
C LEU A 24 -22.52 -23.01 -5.28
N TYR A 25 -22.64 -23.62 -4.10
CA TYR A 25 -23.44 -23.07 -3.01
C TYR A 25 -22.82 -21.78 -2.45
N ALA A 26 -21.50 -21.77 -2.24
CA ALA A 26 -20.78 -20.61 -1.75
C ALA A 26 -20.84 -19.44 -2.75
N SER A 27 -20.76 -19.70 -4.07
CA SER A 27 -20.81 -18.64 -5.08
C SER A 27 -22.17 -17.93 -5.13
N GLN A 28 -23.28 -18.64 -4.89
CA GLN A 28 -24.61 -18.04 -4.78
C GLN A 28 -24.78 -17.19 -3.51
N SER A 29 -24.15 -17.59 -2.40
CA SER A 29 -24.16 -16.77 -1.16
C SER A 29 -23.34 -15.49 -1.26
N LEU A 30 -22.41 -15.40 -2.23
CA LEU A 30 -21.52 -14.26 -2.41
C LEU A 30 -22.07 -13.21 -3.40
N THR A 31 -23.06 -13.57 -4.20
CA THR A 31 -23.66 -12.67 -5.20
C THR A 31 -25.04 -12.21 -4.76
N GLY A 32 -25.15 -10.98 -4.24
CA GLY A 32 -26.32 -10.19 -4.66
C GLY A 32 -26.79 -9.00 -3.85
N LYS A 33 -26.62 -8.89 -2.53
CA LYS A 33 -27.38 -7.84 -1.79
C LYS A 33 -26.65 -7.03 -0.72
N SER A 34 -25.55 -7.51 -0.14
CA SER A 34 -24.93 -6.81 1.01
C SER A 34 -23.79 -5.86 0.62
N VAL A 35 -23.17 -6.04 -0.55
CA VAL A 35 -21.98 -5.27 -0.94
C VAL A 35 -22.35 -3.92 -1.58
N MET A 36 -23.50 -3.82 -2.26
CA MET A 36 -23.90 -2.60 -2.97
C MET A 36 -24.41 -1.49 -2.03
N GLU A 37 -24.94 -1.84 -0.85
CA GLU A 37 -25.31 -0.87 0.19
C GLU A 37 -24.08 -0.31 0.92
N LEU A 38 -22.98 -1.06 1.02
CA LEU A 38 -21.73 -0.58 1.62
C LEU A 38 -21.03 0.51 0.79
N PHE A 39 -21.23 0.53 -0.53
CA PHE A 39 -20.65 1.54 -1.41
C PHE A 39 -21.53 2.79 -1.60
N ARG A 40 -22.80 2.76 -1.19
CA ARG A 40 -23.75 3.87 -1.41
C ARG A 40 -23.67 4.98 -0.35
N ASN A 41 -23.08 4.71 0.82
CA ASN A 41 -22.95 5.70 1.91
C ASN A 41 -21.57 6.38 2.00
N LYS A 42 -20.67 6.15 1.04
CA LYS A 42 -19.36 6.83 0.97
C LYS A 42 -19.41 8.04 0.03
N GLU A 43 -20.49 8.81 0.03
CA GLU A 43 -20.55 10.10 -0.64
C GLU A 43 -20.47 11.26 0.38
N LYS A 44 -19.35 11.97 0.29
CA LYS A 44 -19.18 13.41 0.52
C LYS A 44 -19.51 13.94 1.91
N SER A 45 -18.66 13.61 2.86
CA SER A 45 -18.23 14.63 3.82
C SER A 45 -17.19 15.52 3.13
N SER A 46 -17.65 16.62 2.55
CA SER A 46 -16.78 17.69 2.05
C SER A 46 -16.20 18.44 3.24
N GLN A 47 -15.28 17.81 3.98
CA GLN A 47 -14.50 18.55 4.96
C GLN A 47 -13.68 19.58 4.20
N GLU A 48 -13.79 20.84 4.60
CA GLU A 48 -12.94 21.91 4.16
C GLU A 48 -11.53 21.61 4.70
N TYR A 49 -10.73 20.91 3.89
CA TYR A 49 -9.35 20.61 4.22
C TYR A 49 -8.57 21.91 4.14
N VAL A 50 -8.15 22.43 5.30
CA VAL A 50 -7.15 23.49 5.36
C VAL A 50 -5.91 22.94 4.67
N MET A 51 -5.62 23.44 3.47
CA MET A 51 -4.43 23.04 2.72
C MET A 51 -3.21 23.51 3.49
N VAL A 52 -2.59 22.61 4.23
CA VAL A 52 -1.25 22.82 4.77
C VAL A 52 -0.30 22.86 3.59
N SER A 53 0.28 24.02 3.31
CA SER A 53 1.30 24.18 2.27
C SER A 53 2.57 23.47 2.74
N VAL A 54 2.79 22.26 2.22
CA VAL A 54 3.98 21.48 2.51
C VAL A 54 5.15 22.01 1.67
N THR A 55 6.30 22.21 2.30
CA THR A 55 7.56 22.58 1.65
C THR A 55 8.62 21.57 2.06
N LYS A 56 9.78 21.59 1.41
CA LYS A 56 10.87 20.66 1.75
C LYS A 56 11.34 20.86 3.19
N GLU A 57 11.37 22.11 3.64
CA GLU A 57 11.82 22.52 4.97
C GLU A 57 10.87 22.08 6.09
N ASN A 58 9.55 21.99 5.79
CA ASN A 58 8.54 21.57 6.76
C ASN A 58 8.07 20.11 6.56
N LEU A 59 8.62 19.41 5.56
CA LEU A 59 8.20 18.05 5.21
C LEU A 59 8.37 17.06 6.38
N PRO A 60 9.47 17.07 7.16
CA PRO A 60 9.57 16.20 8.34
C PRO A 60 8.43 16.42 9.34
N GLN A 61 8.08 17.68 9.61
CA GLN A 61 7.01 18.06 10.53
C GLN A 61 5.64 17.64 9.99
N PHE A 62 5.43 17.78 8.69
CA PHE A 62 4.22 17.28 8.03
C PHE A 62 4.12 15.75 8.11
N LEU A 63 5.19 15.03 7.81
CA LEU A 63 5.24 13.57 7.92
C LEU A 63 4.96 13.12 9.37
N ASN A 64 5.46 13.83 10.38
CA ASN A 64 5.15 13.56 11.79
C ASN A 64 3.68 13.75 12.15
N SER A 65 2.91 14.51 11.36
CA SER A 65 1.50 14.80 11.63
C SER A 65 0.54 13.77 11.04
N ILE A 66 1.01 12.88 10.15
CA ILE A 66 0.17 11.87 9.49
C ILE A 66 0.22 10.54 10.22
N SER A 67 -0.93 9.85 10.24
CA SER A 67 -1.10 8.57 10.95
C SER A 67 -0.25 7.42 10.41
N ILE A 68 0.34 7.54 9.22
CA ILE A 68 1.21 6.51 8.62
C ILE A 68 2.46 6.30 9.50
N ILE A 69 3.02 7.37 10.08
CA ILE A 69 4.23 7.28 10.92
C ILE A 69 3.97 6.47 12.20
N ASP A 70 2.79 6.64 12.80
CA ASP A 70 2.40 5.89 14.01
C ASP A 70 2.18 4.40 13.76
N ASP A 71 1.88 4.04 12.52
CA ASP A 71 1.65 2.66 12.09
C ASP A 71 2.93 1.94 11.63
N LEU A 72 4.07 2.63 11.57
CA LEU A 72 5.36 2.02 11.26
C LEU A 72 5.76 1.00 12.35
N PRO A 73 6.50 -0.07 12.00
CA PRO A 73 7.07 -0.97 12.98
C PRO A 73 8.21 -0.29 13.76
N GLU A 74 8.42 -0.69 15.03
CA GLU A 74 9.42 -0.07 15.94
C GLU A 74 10.84 -0.01 15.35
N ASN A 75 11.19 -1.06 14.62
CA ASN A 75 12.47 -1.30 13.96
C ASN A 75 12.31 -1.25 12.43
N GLY A 76 11.30 -0.53 11.96
CA GLY A 76 11.08 -0.22 10.54
C GLY A 76 11.65 1.13 10.17
N GLU A 77 12.39 1.17 9.07
CA GLU A 77 12.90 2.43 8.50
C GLU A 77 12.53 2.50 7.02
N ILE A 78 11.86 3.60 6.65
CA ILE A 78 11.54 3.94 5.28
C ILE A 78 12.32 5.19 4.89
N GLU A 79 12.98 5.16 3.74
CA GLU A 79 13.70 6.31 3.21
C GLU A 79 12.90 6.93 2.05
N LEU A 80 12.54 8.21 2.15
CA LEU A 80 11.93 8.98 1.06
C LEU A 80 13.01 9.80 0.35
N ARG A 81 13.26 9.50 -0.92
CA ARG A 81 14.20 10.24 -1.78
C ARG A 81 13.44 11.10 -2.78
N LEU A 82 13.71 12.40 -2.75
CA LEU A 82 13.19 13.33 -3.74
C LEU A 82 14.11 13.39 -4.96
N PHE A 83 13.52 13.38 -6.15
CA PHE A 83 14.25 13.55 -7.40
C PHE A 83 13.61 14.57 -8.35
N ASN A 84 14.39 15.09 -9.28
CA ASN A 84 13.91 15.93 -10.39
C ASN A 84 14.63 15.58 -11.71
N PHE A 85 14.18 16.20 -12.81
CA PHE A 85 14.80 16.11 -14.14
C PHE A 85 15.20 17.48 -14.71
N ASN A 86 15.49 18.47 -13.86
CA ASN A 86 15.78 19.84 -14.30
C ASN A 86 17.03 19.94 -15.20
N SER A 87 17.97 19.00 -15.06
CA SER A 87 19.15 18.87 -15.91
C SER A 87 18.93 18.05 -17.20
N GLY A 88 17.73 17.48 -17.39
CA GLY A 88 17.45 16.48 -18.43
C GLY A 88 17.74 15.04 -18.00
N GLU A 89 18.40 14.83 -16.86
CA GLU A 89 18.67 13.53 -16.25
C GLU A 89 18.12 13.48 -14.82
N ARG A 90 17.95 12.27 -14.26
CA ARG A 90 17.47 12.12 -12.87
C ARG A 90 18.53 12.64 -11.90
N SER A 91 18.19 13.68 -11.14
CA SER A 91 19.02 14.24 -10.07
C SER A 91 18.34 14.05 -8.71
N TRP A 92 19.09 13.55 -7.73
CA TRP A 92 18.64 13.43 -6.34
C TRP A 92 18.74 14.77 -5.64
N GLU A 93 17.70 15.12 -4.88
CA GLU A 93 17.65 16.36 -4.10
C GLU A 93 17.85 16.07 -2.60
N GLU A 94 16.75 15.89 -1.88
CA GLU A 94 16.73 15.68 -0.44
C GLU A 94 16.23 14.29 -0.10
N THR A 95 16.75 13.75 1.00
CA THR A 95 16.33 12.47 1.55
C THR A 95 15.78 12.66 2.95
N TYR A 96 14.73 11.91 3.27
CA TYR A 96 14.10 11.90 4.57
C TYR A 96 13.97 10.47 5.06
N VAL A 97 14.19 10.25 6.35
CA VAL A 97 13.99 8.95 7.00
C VAL A 97 12.73 9.03 7.83
N MET A 98 11.85 8.04 7.66
CA MET A 98 10.62 7.83 8.41
C MET A 98 10.76 6.55 9.22
N LYS A 99 10.52 6.65 10.53
CA LYS A 99 10.48 5.52 11.46
C LYS A 99 9.38 5.73 12.48
N GLN A 100 9.07 4.72 13.28
CA GLN A 100 8.04 4.89 14.29
C GLN A 100 8.41 6.01 15.26
N GLY A 101 7.48 6.94 15.51
CA GLY A 101 7.68 8.10 16.36
C GLY A 101 8.29 9.31 15.67
N GLY A 102 8.67 9.23 14.40
CA GLY A 102 8.92 10.44 13.61
C GLY A 102 9.68 10.28 12.30
N ALA A 103 9.85 11.42 11.65
CA ALA A 103 10.52 11.65 10.40
C ALA A 103 11.54 12.79 10.55
N TYR A 104 12.66 12.67 9.86
CA TYR A 104 13.74 13.67 9.84
C TYR A 104 14.44 13.68 8.49
N GLN A 105 15.07 14.79 8.15
CA GLN A 105 15.90 14.89 6.95
C GLN A 105 17.24 14.16 7.18
N GLY A 106 17.65 13.30 6.26
CA GLY A 106 18.84 12.47 6.38
C GLY A 106 18.76 11.21 5.53
N ASN A 107 19.75 10.33 5.68
CA ASN A 107 19.77 9.01 5.05
C ASN A 107 19.90 7.92 6.13
N THR A 108 19.55 6.68 5.79
CA THR A 108 19.84 5.49 6.60
C THR A 108 20.67 4.49 5.80
N GLU A 109 21.53 3.73 6.48
CA GLU A 109 22.39 2.73 5.83
C GLU A 109 21.60 1.50 5.37
N ASN A 110 20.53 1.14 6.09
CA ASN A 110 19.78 -0.10 5.86
C ASN A 110 18.25 0.17 5.88
N PRO A 111 17.71 0.94 4.92
CA PRO A 111 16.26 1.14 4.85
C PRO A 111 15.58 -0.18 4.46
N ASP A 112 14.40 -0.46 5.01
CA ASP A 112 13.57 -1.59 4.57
C ASP A 112 12.95 -1.31 3.18
N VAL A 113 12.56 -0.04 3.00
CA VAL A 113 11.86 0.47 1.82
C VAL A 113 12.44 1.83 1.45
N ILE A 114 12.74 2.02 0.18
CA ILE A 114 13.07 3.33 -0.37
C ILE A 114 11.89 3.77 -1.25
N ILE A 115 11.29 4.91 -0.92
CA ILE A 115 10.25 5.57 -1.69
C ILE A 115 10.92 6.65 -2.53
N LEU A 116 10.75 6.58 -3.85
CA LEU A 116 11.24 7.58 -4.79
C LEU A 116 10.08 8.48 -5.18
N LEU A 117 10.18 9.78 -4.98
CA LEU A 117 9.11 10.72 -5.34
C LEU A 117 9.67 11.92 -6.10
N HIS A 118 9.05 12.29 -7.21
CA HIS A 118 9.43 13.51 -7.91
C HIS A 118 9.12 14.74 -7.04
N SER A 119 10.09 15.65 -6.89
CA SER A 119 10.02 16.81 -6.01
C SER A 119 8.88 17.80 -6.31
N LYS A 120 8.29 17.77 -7.52
CA LYS A 120 7.14 18.61 -7.89
C LYS A 120 5.89 18.34 -7.05
N TYR A 121 5.78 17.15 -6.44
CA TYR A 121 4.63 16.79 -5.62
C TYR A 121 4.73 17.25 -4.17
N VAL A 122 5.88 17.78 -3.71
CA VAL A 122 6.07 18.14 -2.29
C VAL A 122 4.99 19.10 -1.80
N THR A 123 4.65 20.12 -2.58
CA THR A 123 3.62 21.12 -2.22
C THR A 123 2.21 20.55 -2.16
N GLU A 124 1.97 19.42 -2.81
CA GLU A 124 0.67 18.74 -2.87
C GLU A 124 0.54 17.66 -1.80
N LEU A 125 1.61 17.35 -1.05
CA LEU A 125 1.59 16.30 -0.03
C LEU A 125 0.61 16.56 1.12
N GLY A 126 0.15 17.80 1.30
CA GLY A 126 -0.96 18.12 2.21
C GLY A 126 -2.21 17.24 1.98
N ASN A 127 -2.40 16.75 0.75
CA ASN A 127 -3.36 15.70 0.40
C ASN A 127 -2.63 14.41 0.00
N ILE A 128 -1.94 13.78 0.96
CA ILE A 128 -0.96 12.71 0.68
C ILE A 128 -1.48 11.61 -0.25
N CYS A 129 -2.68 11.07 -0.03
CA CYS A 129 -3.18 9.95 -0.82
C CYS A 129 -3.51 10.31 -2.27
N PRO A 130 -4.32 11.35 -2.55
CA PRO A 130 -4.52 11.82 -3.92
C PRO A 130 -3.19 12.12 -4.64
N THR A 131 -2.24 12.75 -3.95
CA THR A 131 -0.94 13.14 -4.50
C THR A 131 -0.08 11.93 -4.84
N LEU A 132 0.05 10.94 -3.94
CA LEU A 132 0.79 9.71 -4.21
C LEU A 132 0.14 8.88 -5.33
N GLN A 133 -1.19 8.79 -5.36
CA GLN A 133 -1.90 8.13 -6.46
C GLN A 133 -1.64 8.83 -7.80
N GLN A 134 -1.62 10.17 -7.82
CA GLN A 134 -1.31 10.94 -9.02
C GLN A 134 0.14 10.75 -9.46
N ALA A 135 1.10 10.80 -8.53
CA ALA A 135 2.50 10.52 -8.80
C ALA A 135 2.70 9.11 -9.38
N ASN A 136 2.03 8.11 -8.80
CA ASN A 136 2.08 6.73 -9.31
C ASN A 136 1.53 6.61 -10.73
N ARG A 137 0.35 7.22 -11.01
CA ARG A 137 -0.23 7.23 -12.37
C ARG A 137 0.68 7.89 -13.41
N ASN A 138 1.50 8.85 -12.99
CA ASN A 138 2.42 9.58 -13.86
C ASN A 138 3.82 8.94 -13.96
N GLY A 139 4.07 7.82 -13.26
CA GLY A 139 5.40 7.19 -13.21
C GLY A 139 6.44 7.98 -12.40
N ASP A 140 5.98 8.89 -11.54
CA ASP A 140 6.81 9.76 -10.71
C ASP A 140 6.95 9.26 -9.25
N LEU A 141 6.41 8.07 -8.97
CA LEU A 141 6.52 7.36 -7.70
C LEU A 141 7.19 6.00 -7.95
N GLY A 142 8.16 5.64 -7.13
CA GLY A 142 8.84 4.34 -7.17
C GLY A 142 9.04 3.76 -5.78
N PHE A 143 9.17 2.44 -5.70
CA PHE A 143 9.44 1.72 -4.46
C PHE A 143 10.59 0.74 -4.70
N GLU A 144 11.61 0.79 -3.84
CA GLU A 144 12.68 -0.22 -3.78
C GLU A 144 12.59 -0.93 -2.44
N PHE A 145 12.69 -2.26 -2.46
CA PHE A 145 12.54 -3.11 -1.30
C PHE A 145 13.85 -3.84 -1.04
N HIS A 146 14.44 -3.69 0.15
CA HIS A 146 15.69 -4.38 0.50
C HIS A 146 15.45 -5.74 1.16
N ASP A 147 14.24 -5.96 1.68
CA ASP A 147 13.79 -7.23 2.22
C ASP A 147 12.93 -8.03 1.23
N SER A 148 12.78 -9.33 1.49
CA SER A 148 11.82 -10.15 0.75
C SER A 148 10.38 -9.62 0.92
N THR A 149 9.60 -9.63 -0.16
CA THR A 149 8.21 -9.14 -0.17
C THR A 149 7.34 -9.76 0.93
N ALA A 150 7.55 -11.05 1.23
CA ALA A 150 6.82 -11.74 2.29
C ALA A 150 7.18 -11.23 3.70
N SER A 151 8.47 -10.97 3.96
CA SER A 151 8.93 -10.38 5.22
C SER A 151 8.35 -8.98 5.40
N LEU A 152 8.41 -8.16 4.35
CA LEU A 152 7.87 -6.80 4.36
C LEU A 152 6.37 -6.78 4.58
N LEU A 153 5.59 -7.62 3.91
CA LEU A 153 4.14 -7.68 4.10
C LEU A 153 3.77 -7.98 5.55
N TRP A 154 4.52 -8.87 6.21
CA TRP A 154 4.31 -9.19 7.62
C TRP A 154 4.75 -8.05 8.55
N LYS A 155 5.94 -7.49 8.33
CA LYS A 155 6.51 -6.37 9.10
C LYS A 155 5.62 -5.12 9.02
N TYR A 156 5.12 -4.81 7.82
CA TYR A 156 4.32 -3.63 7.50
C TYR A 156 2.81 -3.88 7.45
N LYS A 157 2.32 -4.95 8.09
CA LYS A 157 0.89 -5.33 8.07
C LYS A 157 -0.08 -4.21 8.50
N LYS A 158 0.35 -3.29 9.37
CA LYS A 158 -0.46 -2.13 9.79
C LYS A 158 -0.58 -1.07 8.69
N ILE A 159 0.45 -0.94 7.85
CA ILE A 159 0.50 0.02 6.74
C ILE A 159 -0.30 -0.47 5.53
N VAL A 160 -0.60 -1.78 5.44
CA VAL A 160 -1.44 -2.36 4.36
C VAL A 160 -2.80 -1.67 4.22
N LYS A 161 -3.34 -1.08 5.30
CA LYS A 161 -4.58 -0.28 5.23
C LYS A 161 -4.47 0.97 4.34
N TYR A 162 -3.25 1.42 4.03
CA TYR A 162 -2.95 2.52 3.12
C TYR A 162 -2.55 2.04 1.72
N LYS A 163 -2.71 0.76 1.36
CA LYS A 163 -2.33 0.26 0.01
C LYS A 163 -2.94 1.07 -1.14
N ASP A 164 -4.21 1.48 -0.98
CA ASP A 164 -4.93 2.27 -1.98
C ASP A 164 -4.30 3.67 -2.14
N CYS A 165 -3.71 4.22 -1.07
CA CYS A 165 -2.99 5.50 -1.04
C CYS A 165 -1.67 5.40 -1.80
N LEU A 166 -0.96 4.29 -1.64
CA LEU A 166 0.35 4.02 -2.25
C LEU A 166 0.25 3.54 -3.71
N GLY A 167 -0.96 3.23 -4.20
CA GLY A 167 -1.18 2.74 -5.55
C GLY A 167 -0.71 1.29 -5.75
N LEU A 168 -0.77 0.49 -4.69
CA LEU A 168 -0.41 -0.94 -4.64
C LEU A 168 -1.64 -1.86 -4.68
#